data_AF-A0A1H5DNM6-F1
#
_entry.id   AF-A0A1H5DNM6-F1
#
_cell.length_a   1.000
_cell.length_b   1.000
_cell.length_c   1.000
_cell.angle_alpha   90.00
_cell.angle_beta   90.00
_cell.angle_gamma   90.00
#
_symmetry.space_group_name_H-M   'P 1'
#
loop_
_entity.id
_entity.type
_entity.pdbx_description
1 polymer ?
#
loop_
_entity_poly.entity_id
_entity_poly.type
_entity_poly.pdbx_seq_one_letter_code
_entity_poly.pdbx_strand_id
1 'polypeptide(L)'
;MGLLSFIATLPLQPVKGVISLAELIQRQVDEELHNPASARRALEELEDARAAGEISAEEEEQAQQAILDRMTGTGPPTTPEKE
;
A
#
# COMPACT_ATOMS: atom_id res chain seq x y z
N MET A 1 -29.07 -28.08 11.87
CA MET A 1 -28.51 -28.26 10.51
C MET A 1 -27.00 -27.96 10.47
N GLY A 2 -26.19 -28.44 11.42
CA GLY A 2 -24.79 -28.01 11.57
C GLY A 2 -23.72 -28.96 11.03
N LEU A 3 -23.88 -30.27 11.26
CA LEU A 3 -22.83 -31.25 10.94
C LEU A 3 -22.82 -31.68 9.46
N LEU A 4 -24.01 -31.91 8.87
CA LEU A 4 -24.10 -32.29 7.46
C LEU A 4 -23.64 -31.17 6.52
N SER A 5 -23.95 -29.92 6.87
CA SER A 5 -23.48 -28.75 6.12
C SER A 5 -21.97 -28.54 6.26
N PHE A 6 -21.40 -28.82 7.45
CA PHE A 6 -19.94 -28.77 7.65
C PHE A 6 -19.22 -29.80 6.77
N ILE A 7 -19.72 -31.03 6.69
CA ILE A 7 -19.13 -32.06 5.81
C ILE A 7 -19.29 -31.69 4.32
N ALA A 8 -20.42 -31.14 3.92
CA ALA A 8 -20.64 -30.68 2.55
C ALA A 8 -19.73 -29.51 2.15
N THR A 9 -19.32 -28.67 3.11
CA THR A 9 -18.45 -27.50 2.88
C THR A 9 -16.98 -27.73 3.22
N LEU A 10 -16.64 -28.87 3.82
CA LEU A 10 -15.26 -29.30 4.08
C LEU A 10 -14.34 -29.17 2.85
N PRO A 11 -14.72 -29.61 1.63
CA PRO A 11 -13.86 -29.45 0.46
C PRO A 11 -13.66 -27.99 0.03
N LEU A 12 -14.53 -27.06 0.46
CA LEU A 12 -14.44 -25.63 0.16
C LEU A 12 -13.66 -24.83 1.23
N GLN A 13 -13.26 -25.47 2.34
CA GLN A 13 -12.46 -24.81 3.38
C GLN A 13 -11.12 -24.25 2.88
N PRO A 14 -10.38 -24.90 1.96
CA PRO A 14 -9.14 -24.32 1.42
C PRO A 14 -9.35 -22.97 0.74
N VAL A 15 -10.45 -22.82 -0.01
CA VAL A 15 -10.80 -21.55 -0.69
C VAL A 15 -11.04 -20.45 0.35
N LYS A 16 -11.75 -20.76 1.43
CA LYS A 16 -11.95 -19.83 2.54
C LYS A 16 -10.64 -19.43 3.22
N GLY A 17 -9.67 -20.35 3.31
CA GLY A 17 -8.33 -20.06 3.80
C GLY A 17 -7.60 -19.02 2.94
N VAL A 18 -7.65 -19.17 1.61
CA VAL A 18 -7.06 -18.20 0.68
C VAL A 18 -7.72 -16.82 0.80
N ILE A 19 -9.04 -16.78 0.87
CA ILE A 19 -9.79 -15.51 1.05
C ILE A 19 -9.38 -14.83 2.36
N SER A 20 -9.33 -15.57 3.47
CA SER A 20 -8.90 -15.03 4.76
C SER A 20 -7.46 -14.49 4.74
N LEU A 21 -6.56 -15.17 4.01
CA LEU A 21 -5.19 -14.69 3.81
C LEU A 21 -5.15 -13.40 2.97
N ALA A 22 -5.94 -13.33 1.89
CA ALA A 22 -6.04 -12.13 1.07
C ALA A 22 -6.54 -10.93 1.89
N GLU A 23 -7.55 -11.12 2.73
CA GLU A 23 -8.04 -10.09 3.65
C GLU A 23 -6.98 -9.64 4.66
N LEU A 24 -6.15 -10.57 5.16
CA LEU A 24 -5.05 -10.24 6.05
C LEU A 24 -3.99 -9.37 5.35
N ILE A 25 -3.60 -9.76 4.13
CA ILE A 25 -2.66 -9.00 3.33
C ILE A 25 -3.22 -7.60 3.04
N GLN A 26 -4.49 -7.51 2.64
CA GLN A 26 -5.15 -6.23 2.40
C GLN A 26 -5.08 -5.31 3.63
N ARG A 27 -5.43 -5.83 4.82
CA ARG A 27 -5.33 -5.05 6.06
C ARG A 27 -3.91 -4.54 6.32
N GLN A 28 -2.90 -5.39 6.12
CA GLN A 28 -1.50 -5.00 6.33
C GLN A 28 -1.06 -3.91 5.32
N VAL A 29 -1.50 -4.04 4.07
CA VAL A 29 -1.22 -3.05 3.02
C VAL A 29 -1.89 -1.73 3.36
N ASP A 30 -3.16 -1.75 3.78
CA ASP A 30 -3.87 -0.54 4.21
C ASP A 30 -3.16 0.11 5.41
N GLU A 31 -2.74 -0.68 6.41
CA GLU A 31 -1.98 -0.15 7.56
C GLU A 31 -0.67 0.50 7.14
N GLU A 32 0.10 -0.13 6.24
CA GLU A 32 1.39 0.40 5.78
C GLU A 32 1.23 1.65 4.90
N LEU A 33 0.25 1.64 3.98
CA LEU A 33 -0.03 2.77 3.09
C LEU A 33 -0.59 3.98 3.84
N HIS A 34 -1.33 3.77 4.93
CA HIS A 34 -1.87 4.84 5.76
C HIS A 34 -0.99 5.17 6.97
N ASN A 35 0.20 4.58 7.10
CA ASN A 35 1.09 4.84 8.23
C ASN A 35 1.78 6.21 8.07
N PRO A 36 1.57 7.18 8.97
CA PRO A 36 2.25 8.48 8.88
C PRO A 36 3.78 8.37 8.98
N ALA A 37 4.31 7.28 9.55
CA ALA A 37 5.75 7.06 9.64
C ALA A 37 6.39 6.72 8.28
N SER A 38 5.66 6.10 7.34
CA SER A 38 6.21 5.76 6.01
C SER A 38 6.39 7.03 5.16
N ALA A 39 5.41 7.94 5.20
CA ALA A 39 5.52 9.25 4.57
C ALA A 39 6.69 10.08 5.14
N ARG A 40 6.89 10.03 6.46
CA ARG A 40 8.01 10.74 7.10
C ARG A 40 9.37 10.24 6.62
N ARG A 41 9.56 8.93 6.51
CA ARG A 41 10.79 8.35 5.94
C ARG A 41 11.00 8.74 4.48
N ALA A 42 9.94 8.72 3.67
CA ALA A 42 10.02 9.11 2.27
C ALA A 42 10.42 10.58 2.09
N LEU A 43 9.97 11.47 2.99
CA LEU A 43 10.39 12.87 3.00
C LEU A 43 11.86 13.02 3.42
N GLU A 44 12.32 12.26 4.43
CA GLU A 44 13.73 12.23 4.84
C GLU A 44 14.65 11.76 3.70
N GLU A 45 14.26 10.73 2.95
CA GLU A 45 14.99 10.26 1.76
C GLU A 45 15.08 11.33 0.65
N LEU A 46 14.02 12.12 0.48
CA LEU A 46 13.96 13.24 -0.47
C LEU A 46 14.90 14.38 -0.06
N GLU A 47 14.92 14.74 1.23
CA GLU A 47 15.84 15.74 1.77
C GLU A 47 17.31 15.30 1.60
N ASP A 48 17.60 14.02 1.86
CA ASP A 48 18.94 13.45 1.67
C ASP A 48 19.36 13.47 0.19
N ALA A 49 18.46 13.10 -0.74
CA ALA A 49 18.72 13.16 -2.17
C ALA A 49 18.97 14.60 -2.67
N ARG A 50 18.23 15.58 -2.14
CA ARG A 50 18.47 17.00 -2.42
C ARG A 50 19.83 17.44 -1.86
N ALA A 51 20.15 17.06 -0.63
CA ALA A 51 21.41 17.41 0.02
C ALA A 51 22.62 16.81 -0.73
N ALA A 52 22.45 15.61 -1.30
CA ALA A 52 23.40 14.96 -2.20
C ALA A 52 23.48 15.62 -3.60
N GLY A 53 22.51 16.48 -3.95
CA GLY A 53 22.41 17.11 -5.27
C GLY A 53 21.93 16.16 -6.37
N GLU A 54 21.30 15.04 -6.00
CA GLU A 54 20.76 14.03 -6.92
C GLU A 54 19.43 14.49 -7.55
N ILE A 55 18.70 15.38 -6.87
CA ILE A 55 17.46 15.98 -7.34
C ILE A 55 17.50 17.51 -7.24
N SER A 56 16.84 18.17 -8.17
CA SER A 56 16.61 19.61 -8.17
C SER A 56 15.49 20.01 -7.20
N ALA A 57 15.37 21.32 -6.94
CA ALA A 57 14.33 21.85 -6.06
C ALA A 57 12.90 21.64 -6.61
N GLU A 58 12.75 21.74 -7.93
CA GLU A 58 11.45 21.52 -8.59
C GLU A 58 11.04 20.04 -8.56
N GLU A 59 12.00 19.12 -8.67
CA GLU A 59 11.76 17.68 -8.56
C GLU A 59 11.40 17.27 -7.12
N GLU A 60 12.07 17.87 -6.13
CA GLU A 60 11.76 17.66 -4.72
C GLU A 60 10.33 18.11 -4.38
N GLU A 61 9.92 19.30 -4.83
CA GLU A 61 8.59 19.85 -4.56
C GLU A 61 7.48 18.99 -5.18
N GLN A 62 7.68 18.51 -6.41
CA GLN A 62 6.74 17.59 -7.07
C GLN A 62 6.62 16.25 -6.33
N ALA A 63 7.74 15.70 -5.87
CA ALA A 63 7.75 14.43 -5.16
C ALA A 63 7.13 14.56 -3.75
N GLN A 64 7.38 15.65 -3.03
CA GLN A 64 6.72 15.95 -1.76
C GLN A 64 5.20 16.06 -1.93
N GLN A 65 4.74 16.76 -2.98
CA GLN A 65 3.31 16.88 -3.28
C GLN A 65 2.68 15.51 -3.58
N ALA A 66 3.37 14.65 -4.33
CA ALA A 66 2.88 13.29 -4.61
C ALA A 66 2.74 12.43 -3.34
N ILE A 67 3.64 12.59 -2.36
CA ILE A 67 3.55 11.90 -1.06
C ILE A 67 2.32 12.39 -0.27
N LEU A 68 2.10 13.70 -0.23
CA LEU A 68 0.93 14.30 0.45
C LEU A 68 -0.39 13.88 -0.20
N ASP A 69 -0.43 13.83 -1.52
CA ASP A 69 -1.60 13.43 -2.29
C ASP A 69 -1.96 11.95 -2.04
N ARG A 70 -0.95 11.07 -1.90
CA ARG A 70 -1.15 9.66 -1.51
C ARG A 70 -1.73 9.53 -0.10
N MET A 71 -1.26 10.32 0.87
CA MET A 71 -1.77 10.29 2.25
C MET A 71 -3.22 10.76 2.37
N THR A 72 -3.63 11.73 1.54
CA THR A 72 -4.99 12.28 1.55
C THR A 72 -5.96 11.49 0.67
N GLY A 73 -5.49 10.49 -0.08
CA GLY A 73 -6.29 9.74 -1.04
C GLY A 73 -6.71 10.58 -2.26
N THR A 74 -6.07 11.73 -2.48
CA THR A 74 -6.39 12.67 -3.58
C THR A 74 -5.44 12.50 -4.78
N GLY A 75 -4.42 11.63 -4.67
CA GLY A 75 -3.41 11.45 -5.70
C GLY A 75 -3.88 10.75 -6.98
N PRO A 76 -3.34 11.15 -8.15
CA PRO A 76 -3.65 10.49 -9.42
C PRO A 76 -3.21 9.02 -9.37
N PRO A 77 -3.99 8.10 -9.98
CA PRO A 77 -3.64 6.69 -9.99
C PRO A 77 -2.31 6.53 -10.72
N THR A 78 -1.30 6.05 -9.99
CA THR A 78 -0.04 5.60 -10.58
C THR A 78 -0.35 4.40 -11.47
N THR A 79 -0.62 4.68 -12.74
CA THR A 79 -0.67 3.67 -13.78
C THR A 79 0.73 3.07 -13.88
N PRO A 80 0.92 1.77 -13.66
CA PRO A 80 2.19 1.14 -13.98
C PRO A 80 2.27 1.11 -15.51
N GLU A 81 3.01 2.05 -16.10
CA GLU A 81 3.53 1.90 -17.45
C GLU A 81 4.45 0.68 -17.43
N LYS A 82 3.90 -0.47 -17.85
CA LYS A 82 4.67 -1.63 -18.28
C LYS A 82 5.15 -1.36 -19.70
N GLU A 83 6.45 -1.29 -19.89
CA GLU A 83 7.10 -1.53 -21.19
C GLU A 83 6.84 -2.96 -21.71
#